data_AF-A0A2E7HY84-F1
#
_entry.id   AF-A0A2E7HY84-F1
#
_cell.length_a   1.000
_cell.length_b   1.000
_cell.length_c   1.000
_cell.angle_alpha   90.00
_cell.angle_beta   90.00
_cell.angle_gamma   90.00
#
_symmetry.space_group_name_H-M   'P 1'
#
loop_
_entity.id
_entity.type
_entity.pdbx_description
1 polymer ?
#
loop_
_entity_poly.entity_id
_entity_poly.type
_entity_poly.pdbx_seq_one_letter_code
_entity_poly.pdbx_strand_id
1 'polypeptide(L)'
;MFKLDWEVGDKISIGWPDHQRAPQTFELVEVQIKGPVFRGRVTDGQKEGGFLIITGCPDVVLEQIAEEASAEVGFKVIASSLRCFVDSEIFRSLDYEWYPTPEYAERPKELTCVVSEIVSRIFPSETN
;
A
#
# COMPACT_ATOMS: atom_id res chain seq x y z
N MET A 1 -6.58 -3.97 16.00
CA MET A 1 -5.79 -2.73 16.14
C MET A 1 -4.68 -2.85 15.14
N PHE A 2 -4.80 -2.17 14.01
CA PHE A 2 -3.74 -2.09 13.01
C PHE A 2 -2.42 -1.66 13.67
N LYS A 3 -1.36 -2.46 13.53
CA LYS A 3 -0.03 -2.11 14.03
C LYS A 3 0.51 -1.01 13.09
N LEU A 4 0.87 0.16 13.63
CA LEU A 4 1.46 1.26 12.84
C LEU A 4 3.00 1.23 12.87
N ASP A 5 3.59 0.27 13.58
CA ASP A 5 5.04 0.13 13.79
C ASP A 5 5.56 -1.17 13.14
N TRP A 6 5.38 -1.31 11.82
CA TRP A 6 5.90 -2.45 11.07
C TRP A 6 7.37 -2.26 10.74
N GLU A 7 8.17 -3.31 10.91
CA GLU A 7 9.59 -3.32 10.57
C GLU A 7 9.93 -4.45 9.59
N VAL A 8 11.07 -4.33 8.92
CA VAL A 8 11.62 -5.42 8.09
C VAL A 8 11.90 -6.63 8.99
N GLY A 9 11.47 -7.82 8.56
CA GLY A 9 11.53 -9.06 9.33
C GLY A 9 10.26 -9.36 10.13
N ASP A 10 9.33 -8.40 10.28
CA ASP A 10 8.04 -8.68 10.89
C ASP A 10 7.22 -9.66 10.04
N LYS A 11 6.43 -10.50 10.71
CA LYS A 11 5.51 -11.44 10.08
C LYS A 11 4.12 -10.85 10.00
N ILE A 12 3.57 -10.80 8.79
CA ILE A 12 2.25 -10.23 8.48
C ILE A 12 1.34 -11.30 7.89
N SER A 13 0.09 -11.31 8.31
CA SER A 13 -0.93 -12.19 7.74
C SER A 13 -1.63 -11.49 6.57
N ILE A 14 -1.50 -12.01 5.35
CA ILE A 14 -2.14 -11.44 4.16
C ILE A 14 -3.11 -12.44 3.56
N GLY A 15 -4.33 -12.01 3.29
CA GLY A 15 -5.37 -12.83 2.66
C GLY A 15 -6.14 -12.09 1.57
N TRP A 16 -6.90 -12.84 0.78
CA TRP A 16 -7.77 -12.31 -0.27
C TRP A 16 -9.19 -12.83 -0.03
N PRO A 17 -9.99 -12.11 0.79
CA PRO A 17 -11.32 -12.57 1.18
C PRO A 17 -12.24 -12.81 -0.03
N ASP A 18 -12.10 -11.99 -1.08
CA ASP A 18 -12.91 -12.09 -2.30
C ASP A 18 -12.65 -13.39 -3.09
N HIS A 19 -11.51 -14.03 -2.86
CA HIS A 19 -11.14 -15.32 -3.45
C HIS A 19 -11.30 -16.51 -2.50
N GLN A 20 -11.88 -16.31 -1.31
CA GLN A 20 -12.01 -17.33 -0.25
C GLN A 20 -10.68 -18.01 0.10
N ARG A 21 -9.55 -17.30 -0.09
CA ARG A 21 -8.23 -17.79 0.30
C ARG A 21 -7.99 -17.45 1.76
N ALA A 22 -7.64 -18.48 2.53
CA ALA A 22 -7.20 -18.30 3.91
C ALA A 22 -5.99 -17.35 3.95
N PRO A 23 -5.90 -16.45 4.95
CA PRO A 23 -4.72 -15.64 5.15
C PRO A 23 -3.47 -16.50 5.30
N GLN A 24 -2.39 -16.08 4.67
CA GLN A 24 -1.08 -16.71 4.74
C GLN A 24 -0.11 -15.74 5.41
N THR A 25 0.85 -16.30 6.15
CA THR A 25 1.89 -15.49 6.79
C THR A 25 3.02 -15.23 5.82
N PHE A 26 3.39 -13.97 5.67
CA PHE A 26 4.54 -13.51 4.92
C PHE A 26 5.51 -12.75 5.83
N GLU A 27 6.77 -12.67 5.44
CA GLU A 27 7.78 -11.83 6.09
C GLU A 27 7.95 -10.52 5.31
N LEU A 28 8.02 -9.39 6.02
CA LEU A 28 8.31 -8.10 5.40
C LEU A 28 9.78 -7.98 5.03
N VAL A 29 10.06 -7.72 3.76
CA VAL A 29 11.43 -7.52 3.24
C VAL A 29 11.72 -6.05 2.93
N GLU A 30 10.69 -5.23 2.78
CA GLU A 30 10.80 -3.78 2.63
C GLU A 30 9.56 -3.12 3.24
N VAL A 31 9.78 -2.02 3.98
CA VAL A 31 8.70 -1.27 4.64
C VAL A 31 8.91 0.22 4.42
N GLN A 32 7.83 0.93 4.12
CA GLN A 32 7.78 2.38 4.16
C GLN A 32 6.44 2.84 4.73
N ILE A 33 6.50 3.61 5.81
CA ILE A 33 5.33 4.17 6.51
C ILE A 33 5.43 5.69 6.45
N LYS A 34 4.37 6.35 5.96
CA LYS A 34 4.25 7.81 5.90
C LYS A 34 2.84 8.22 6.31
N GLY A 35 2.70 8.61 7.58
CA GLY A 35 1.39 8.89 8.18
C GLY A 35 0.46 7.69 8.01
N PRO A 36 -0.73 7.85 7.38
CA PRO A 36 -1.66 6.75 7.14
C PRO A 36 -1.28 5.85 5.95
N VAL A 37 -0.23 6.17 5.20
CA VAL A 37 0.19 5.40 4.01
C VAL A 37 1.21 4.35 4.42
N PHE A 38 0.92 3.10 4.08
CA PHE A 38 1.81 1.97 4.32
C PHE A 38 2.09 1.23 3.02
N ARG A 39 3.37 1.14 2.66
CA ARG A 39 3.87 0.28 1.60
C ARG A 39 4.70 -0.84 2.21
N GLY A 40 4.38 -2.07 1.85
CA GLY A 40 5.15 -3.25 2.22
C GLY A 40 5.57 -4.06 0.99
N ARG A 41 6.78 -4.63 1.03
CA ARG A 41 7.12 -5.82 0.24
C ARG A 41 7.23 -7.01 1.18
N VAL A 42 6.69 -8.12 0.73
CA VAL A 42 6.57 -9.35 1.50
C VAL A 42 7.09 -10.54 0.74
N THR A 43 7.52 -11.57 1.46
CA THR A 43 7.96 -12.85 0.88
C THR A 43 7.41 -14.04 1.66
N ASP A 44 7.11 -15.13 0.96
CA ASP A 44 6.87 -16.46 1.55
C ASP A 44 8.12 -17.36 1.48
N GLY A 45 9.27 -16.81 1.06
CA GLY A 45 10.51 -17.53 0.80
C GLY A 45 10.61 -18.14 -0.59
N GLN A 46 9.52 -18.15 -1.38
CA GLN A 46 9.51 -18.57 -2.78
C GLN A 46 9.24 -17.42 -3.74
N LYS A 47 8.36 -16.49 -3.34
CA LYS A 47 7.91 -15.37 -4.14
C LYS A 47 7.85 -14.11 -3.30
N GLU A 48 8.13 -13.00 -3.95
CA GLU A 48 7.92 -11.68 -3.38
C GLU A 48 6.66 -11.03 -3.95
N GLY A 49 5.94 -10.31 -3.10
CA GLY A 49 4.81 -9.47 -3.43
C GLY A 49 4.97 -8.08 -2.82
N GLY A 50 4.11 -7.16 -3.23
CA GLY A 50 4.07 -5.82 -2.65
C GLY A 50 2.64 -5.29 -2.62
N PHE A 51 2.40 -4.38 -1.69
CA PHE A 51 1.13 -3.69 -1.57
C PHE A 51 1.37 -2.27 -1.04
N LEU A 52 0.43 -1.38 -1.36
CA LEU A 52 0.37 -0.02 -0.85
C LEU A 52 -1.07 0.23 -0.39
N ILE A 53 -1.25 0.49 0.90
CA ILE A 53 -2.57 0.71 1.51
C ILE A 53 -2.58 2.03 2.27
N ILE A 54 -3.78 2.54 2.51
CA ILE A 54 -4.01 3.79 3.24
C ILE A 54 -5.01 3.52 4.37
N THR A 55 -4.57 3.68 5.61
CA THR A 55 -5.42 3.42 6.79
C THR A 55 -6.52 4.48 6.90
N GLY A 56 -7.75 4.06 7.17
CA GLY A 56 -8.88 4.97 7.34
C GLY A 56 -9.37 5.66 6.05
N CYS A 57 -8.88 5.24 4.88
CA CYS A 57 -9.30 5.80 3.60
C CYS A 57 -10.57 5.11 3.07
N PRO A 58 -11.67 5.84 2.80
CA PRO A 58 -12.83 5.28 2.10
C PRO A 58 -12.49 4.90 0.65
N ASP A 59 -13.12 3.85 0.12
CA ASP A 59 -12.93 3.35 -1.25
C ASP A 59 -13.08 4.43 -2.33
N VAL A 60 -14.11 5.27 -2.22
CA VAL A 60 -14.36 6.36 -3.19
C VAL A 60 -13.24 7.40 -3.20
N VAL A 61 -12.59 7.61 -2.05
CA VAL A 61 -11.45 8.53 -1.92
C VAL A 61 -10.17 7.86 -2.43
N LEU A 62 -10.03 6.55 -2.25
CA LEU A 62 -8.89 5.79 -2.76
C LEU A 62 -8.78 5.88 -4.29
N GLU A 63 -9.91 5.85 -4.99
CA GLU A 63 -9.97 6.02 -6.45
C GLU A 63 -9.52 7.42 -6.88
N GLN A 64 -9.95 8.47 -6.17
CA GLN A 64 -9.47 9.83 -6.39
C GLN A 64 -7.96 9.95 -6.13
N ILE A 65 -7.46 9.36 -5.05
CA ILE A 65 -6.03 9.35 -4.73
C ILE A 65 -5.22 8.67 -5.84
N ALA A 66 -5.72 7.56 -6.39
CA ALA A 66 -5.06 6.85 -7.48
C ALA A 66 -4.97 7.70 -8.76
N GLU A 67 -6.04 8.44 -9.09
CA GLU A 67 -6.07 9.35 -10.23
C GLU A 67 -5.08 10.52 -10.05
N GLU A 68 -5.10 11.18 -8.90
CA GLU A 68 -4.16 12.27 -8.58
C GLU A 68 -2.71 11.78 -8.58
N ALA A 69 -2.44 10.63 -7.94
CA ALA A 69 -1.11 10.04 -7.90
C ALA A 69 -0.61 9.72 -9.30
N SER A 70 -1.45 9.18 -10.18
CA SER A 70 -1.09 8.89 -11.58
C SER A 70 -0.63 10.14 -12.34
N ALA A 71 -1.31 11.26 -12.11
CA ALA A 71 -0.96 12.54 -12.73
C ALA A 71 0.38 13.08 -12.24
N GLU A 72 0.69 12.92 -10.95
CA GLU A 72 1.93 13.40 -10.34
C GLU A 72 3.15 12.54 -10.67
N VAL A 73 3.01 11.20 -10.65
CA VAL A 73 4.14 10.27 -10.86
C VAL A 73 4.39 9.95 -12.34
N GLY A 74 3.45 10.27 -13.23
CA GLY A 74 3.57 10.04 -14.68
C GLY A 74 3.46 8.58 -15.12
N PHE A 75 2.98 7.68 -14.25
CA PHE A 75 2.64 6.29 -14.57
C PHE A 75 1.31 5.92 -13.92
N LYS A 76 0.66 4.88 -14.44
CA LYS A 76 -0.68 4.51 -14.01
C LYS A 76 -0.68 3.89 -12.61
N VAL A 77 -1.51 4.46 -11.75
CA VAL A 77 -1.88 3.97 -10.42
C VAL A 77 -3.39 3.74 -10.42
N ILE A 78 -3.84 2.61 -9.88
CA ILE A 78 -5.27 2.27 -9.78
C ILE A 78 -5.60 1.79 -8.38
N ALA A 79 -6.80 2.08 -7.90
CA ALA A 79 -7.35 1.38 -6.75
C ALA A 79 -7.67 -0.06 -7.16
N SER A 80 -7.09 -1.03 -6.47
CA SER A 80 -7.31 -2.45 -6.75
C SER A 80 -8.79 -2.78 -6.64
N SER A 81 -9.30 -3.60 -7.56
CA SER A 81 -10.65 -4.16 -7.46
C SER A 81 -10.73 -5.26 -6.40
N LEU A 82 -9.58 -5.76 -5.94
CA LEU A 82 -9.48 -6.79 -4.93
C LEU A 82 -9.24 -6.17 -3.56
N ARG A 83 -9.94 -6.71 -2.57
CA ARG A 83 -9.64 -6.40 -1.17
C ARG A 83 -8.58 -7.36 -0.68
N CYS A 84 -7.64 -6.84 0.08
CA CYS A 84 -6.66 -7.60 0.83
C CYS A 84 -6.99 -7.52 2.32
N PHE A 85 -6.91 -8.67 2.98
CA PHE A 85 -6.87 -8.75 4.43
C PHE A 85 -5.42 -8.58 4.84
N VAL A 86 -5.13 -7.65 5.74
CA VAL A 86 -3.81 -7.40 6.30
C VAL A 86 -3.95 -7.44 7.82
N ASP A 87 -3.42 -8.52 8.41
CA ASP A 87 -3.50 -8.93 9.82
C ASP A 87 -4.89 -9.11 10.40
N SER A 88 -5.65 -8.02 10.54
CA SER A 88 -6.99 -8.02 11.13
C SER A 88 -7.93 -7.03 10.47
N GLU A 89 -7.47 -6.32 9.44
CA GLU A 89 -8.23 -5.28 8.76
C GLU A 89 -8.24 -5.53 7.26
N ILE A 90 -9.31 -5.08 6.61
CA ILE A 90 -9.52 -5.24 5.17
C ILE A 90 -9.25 -3.91 4.50
N PHE A 91 -8.41 -3.93 3.48
CA PHE A 91 -8.03 -2.77 2.69
C PHE A 91 -8.27 -3.03 1.21
N ARG A 92 -8.55 -1.97 0.45
CA ARG A 92 -8.21 -1.95 -0.98
C ARG A 92 -6.81 -1.34 -1.12
N SER A 93 -5.95 -2.00 -1.88
CA SER A 93 -4.61 -1.49 -2.17
C SER A 93 -4.60 -0.59 -3.39
N LEU A 94 -3.53 0.19 -3.55
CA LEU A 94 -3.17 0.79 -4.82
C LEU A 94 -2.26 -0.17 -5.59
N ASP A 95 -2.64 -0.47 -6.82
CA ASP A 95 -1.82 -1.18 -7.80
C ASP A 95 -1.19 -0.16 -8.75
N TYR A 96 0.04 -0.40 -9.17
CA TYR A 96 0.76 0.51 -10.06
C TYR A 96 1.70 -0.26 -10.98
N GLU A 97 2.01 0.35 -12.13
CA GLU A 97 2.97 -0.21 -13.06
C GLU A 97 4.39 -0.17 -12.48
N TRP A 98 4.90 -1.34 -12.10
CA TRP A 98 6.27 -1.49 -11.63
C TRP A 98 7.09 -2.32 -12.61
N TYR A 99 8.19 -1.72 -13.05
CA TYR A 99 9.21 -2.38 -13.86
C TYR A 99 10.49 -2.47 -13.02
N PRO A 100 11.01 -3.67 -12.72
CA PRO A 100 12.20 -3.84 -11.88
C PRO A 100 13.48 -3.56 -12.68
N THR A 101 13.57 -2.38 -13.32
CA THR A 101 14.80 -1.89 -13.94
C THR A 101 15.48 -0.88 -13.01
N PRO A 102 16.81 -0.72 -13.07
CA PRO A 102 17.53 0.25 -12.24
C PRO A 102 16.98 1.68 -12.36
N GLU A 103 16.53 2.06 -13.56
CA GLU A 103 15.91 3.37 -13.86
C GLU A 103 14.67 3.64 -12.99
N TYR A 104 13.94 2.59 -12.60
CA TYR A 104 12.65 2.68 -11.91
C TYR A 104 12.68 2.08 -10.50
N ALA A 105 13.87 1.86 -9.95
CA ALA A 105 14.05 1.25 -8.62
C ALA A 105 13.40 2.07 -7.49
N GLU A 106 13.41 3.40 -7.61
CA GLU A 106 12.89 4.30 -6.57
C GLU A 106 11.40 4.66 -6.74
N ARG A 107 10.78 4.31 -7.89
CA ARG A 107 9.35 4.62 -8.16
C ARG A 107 8.40 4.19 -7.04
N PRO A 108 8.52 2.99 -6.45
CA PRO A 108 7.64 2.59 -5.35
C PRO A 108 7.74 3.53 -4.13
N LYS A 109 8.94 4.03 -3.85
CA LYS A 109 9.18 4.93 -2.72
C LYS A 109 8.69 6.33 -3.02
N GLU A 110 8.92 6.83 -4.23
CA GLU A 110 8.40 8.10 -4.73
C GLU A 110 6.87 8.11 -4.70
N LEU A 111 6.23 7.03 -5.18
CA LEU A 111 4.78 6.87 -5.12
C LEU A 111 4.27 6.96 -3.68
N THR A 112 4.95 6.32 -2.73
CA THR A 112 4.56 6.37 -1.31
C THR A 112 4.63 7.79 -0.75
N CYS A 113 5.64 8.59 -1.16
CA CYS A 113 5.71 10.01 -0.81
C CYS A 113 4.55 10.81 -1.40
N VAL A 114 4.33 10.69 -2.72
CA VAL A 114 3.26 11.41 -3.43
C VAL A 114 1.88 11.09 -2.86
N VAL A 115 1.59 9.80 -2.63
CA VAL A 115 0.32 9.38 -2.02
C VAL A 115 0.18 9.96 -0.61
N SER A 116 1.25 9.99 0.19
CA SER A 116 1.20 10.61 1.52
C SER A 116 0.91 12.12 1.46
N GLU A 117 1.45 12.83 0.47
CA GLU A 117 1.21 14.25 0.27
C GLU A 117 -0.25 14.50 -0.16
N ILE A 118 -0.75 13.74 -1.13
CA ILE A 118 -2.16 13.77 -1.56
C ILE A 118 -3.08 13.53 -0.37
N VAL A 119 -2.83 12.46 0.40
CA VAL A 119 -3.64 12.10 1.57
C VAL A 119 -3.64 13.23 2.60
N SER A 120 -2.51 13.90 2.82
CA SER A 120 -2.43 15.04 3.75
C SER A 120 -3.23 16.26 3.28
N ARG A 121 -3.42 16.43 1.97
CA ARG A 121 -4.29 17.49 1.40
C ARG A 121 -5.77 17.16 1.54
N ILE A 122 -6.15 15.89 1.38
CA ILE A 122 -7.54 15.42 1.46
C ILE A 122 -8.01 15.31 2.92
N PHE A 123 -7.15 14.78 3.78
CA PHE A 123 -7.37 14.61 5.21
C PHE A 123 -6.37 15.47 5.99
N PRO A 124 -6.51 16.80 5.98
CA PRO A 124 -5.65 17.67 6.77
C PRO A 124 -5.80 17.27 8.24
N SER A 125 -4.70 16.90 8.87
CA SER A 125 -4.68 16.71 10.32
C SER A 125 -5.05 18.04 10.95
N GLU A 126 -6.12 18.09 11.75
CA GLU A 126 -6.44 19.29 12.53
C GLU A 126 -5.21 19.63 13.36
N THR A 127 -4.56 20.73 13.00
CA THR A 127 -3.44 21.28 13.75
C THR A 127 -4.04 21.86 15.02
N ASN A 128 -3.89 21.14 16.13
CA ASN A 128 -4.08 21.68 17.48
C ASN A 128 -2.78 21.51 18.26
#